data_AF-A0A1V4XLP6-F1
#
_entry.id   AF-A0A1V4XLP6-F1
#
_cell.length_a   1.000
_cell.length_b   1.000
_cell.length_c   1.000
_cell.angle_alpha   90.00
_cell.angle_beta   90.00
_cell.angle_gamma   90.00
#
_symmetry.space_group_name_H-M   'P 1'
#
loop_
_entity.id
_entity.type
_entity.pdbx_description
1 polymer ?
#
loop_
_entity_poly.entity_id
_entity_poly.type
_entity_poly.pdbx_seq_one_letter_code
_entity_poly.pdbx_strand_id
1 'polypeptide(L)'
;MKRDLPVAQLMPGDILLYRGRGRISDAIRLIDRSQVSHSALFIGRHGETGRAVGEAIREGLVRRELARSAGDAEWVESRRLKEPPASLDPVMEQAGHYLDRGERYAFEQVLLLAFLCLTRNLVDSPALGGLVRETLDAAAGFLLRLFDTGRQPMICSEFVFRCYGEALPGAIVLSVRTPRALRSGEKGPPAGGGIHPGSALFRLFERHGGAPSGDGDTPAAPLRAPVPAEAFAVEQRIEEYVRDLQRRTPKAARIDLASPELAPSFERFAASLHRVKHPPGTAAVPPAEALGGLVEAAADFVTPGDLQRSRSLAFCGKLKMKE
;
A
#
# COMPACT_ATOMS: atom_id res chain seq x y z
N MET A 1 15.12 -6.20 22.15
CA MET A 1 16.56 -6.30 21.84
C MET A 1 16.86 -5.55 20.55
N LYS A 2 17.72 -4.53 20.56
CA LYS A 2 18.30 -3.97 19.34
C LYS A 2 19.41 -4.92 18.91
N ARG A 3 19.14 -5.77 17.91
CA ARG A 3 20.15 -6.62 17.27
C ARG A 3 20.61 -5.88 16.02
N ASP A 4 21.90 -5.66 15.89
CA ASP A 4 22.51 -5.12 14.68
C ASP A 4 22.80 -6.28 13.71
N LEU A 5 22.62 -6.04 12.42
CA LEU A 5 22.87 -7.00 11.34
C LEU A 5 23.91 -6.40 10.39
N PRO A 6 25.13 -6.98 10.31
CA PRO A 6 26.08 -6.64 9.26
C PRO A 6 25.48 -6.92 7.88
N VAL A 7 25.70 -6.03 6.92
CA VAL A 7 25.19 -6.18 5.55
C VAL A 7 25.69 -7.49 4.90
N ALA A 8 26.84 -8.02 5.32
CA ALA A 8 27.36 -9.31 4.87
C ALA A 8 26.52 -10.52 5.29
N GLN A 9 25.66 -10.40 6.30
CA GLN A 9 24.78 -11.46 6.79
C GLN A 9 23.39 -11.44 6.14
N LEU A 10 23.13 -10.49 5.23
CA LEU A 10 21.93 -10.49 4.41
C LEU A 10 21.92 -11.69 3.46
N MET A 11 20.77 -12.33 3.34
CA MET A 11 20.55 -13.45 2.44
C MET A 11 19.51 -13.09 1.38
N PRO A 12 19.68 -13.50 0.11
CA PRO A 12 18.62 -13.36 -0.90
C PRO A 12 17.27 -13.86 -0.35
N GLY A 13 16.23 -13.08 -0.56
CA GLY A 13 14.92 -13.30 0.06
C GLY A 13 14.68 -12.49 1.34
N ASP A 14 15.71 -11.97 2.01
CA ASP A 14 15.48 -11.10 3.17
C ASP A 14 14.57 -9.92 2.80
N ILE A 15 13.54 -9.71 3.61
CA ILE A 15 12.61 -8.60 3.49
C ILE A 15 13.19 -7.43 4.27
N LEU A 16 13.51 -6.36 3.55
CA LEU A 16 14.02 -5.14 4.14
C LEU A 16 12.86 -4.19 4.41
N LEU A 17 12.74 -3.72 5.64
CA LEU A 17 11.72 -2.76 6.05
C LEU A 17 12.39 -1.47 6.49
N TYR A 18 11.96 -0.36 5.88
CA TYR A 18 12.61 0.92 6.02
C TYR A 18 11.78 1.83 6.90
N ARG A 19 12.44 2.48 7.85
CA ARG A 19 11.91 3.70 8.45
C ARG A 19 12.35 4.88 7.59
N GLY A 20 11.53 5.21 6.60
CA GLY A 20 11.76 6.39 5.75
C GLY A 20 11.65 7.70 6.54
N ARG A 21 12.25 8.75 5.98
CA ARG A 21 12.10 10.13 6.45
C ARG A 21 11.02 10.86 5.64
N GLY A 22 10.50 11.95 6.19
CA GLY A 22 9.53 12.82 5.52
C GLY A 22 8.09 12.61 5.99
N ARG A 23 7.25 13.62 5.78
CA ARG A 23 5.91 13.70 6.37
C ARG A 23 4.99 12.55 5.93
N ILE A 24 5.06 12.14 4.66
CA ILE A 24 4.27 11.02 4.15
C ILE A 24 4.72 9.71 4.83
N SER A 25 6.02 9.47 4.97
CA SER A 25 6.54 8.32 5.72
C SER A 25 6.10 8.34 7.18
N ASP A 26 6.07 9.51 7.80
CA ASP A 26 5.59 9.68 9.18
C ASP A 26 4.10 9.37 9.30
N ALA A 27 3.28 9.84 8.36
CA ALA A 27 1.85 9.56 8.28
C ALA A 27 1.56 8.06 8.06
N ILE A 28 2.29 7.41 7.16
CA ILE A 28 2.19 5.96 6.93
C ILE A 28 2.43 5.21 8.25
N ARG A 29 3.54 5.51 8.93
CA ARG A 29 3.89 4.86 10.22
C ARG A 29 2.82 5.12 11.29
N LEU A 30 2.32 6.35 11.37
CA LEU A 30 1.30 6.74 12.32
C LEU A 30 -0.02 5.98 12.08
N ILE A 31 -0.53 5.98 10.85
CA ILE A 31 -1.81 5.37 10.49
C ILE A 31 -1.73 3.85 10.52
N ASP A 32 -0.65 3.28 10.01
CA ASP A 32 -0.43 1.83 10.00
C ASP A 32 0.04 1.28 11.36
N ARG A 33 0.27 2.16 12.34
CA ARG A 33 0.74 1.82 13.70
C ARG A 33 1.97 0.91 13.66
N SER A 34 2.93 1.28 12.82
CA SER A 34 4.15 0.53 12.57
C SER A 34 5.36 1.46 12.66
N GLN A 35 6.55 0.87 12.71
CA GLN A 35 7.79 1.68 12.75
C GLN A 35 8.37 1.95 11.35
N VAL A 36 7.79 1.36 10.31
CA VAL A 36 8.32 1.30 8.95
C VAL A 36 7.30 1.87 7.96
N SER A 37 7.79 2.51 6.90
CA SER A 37 6.95 3.15 5.87
C SER A 37 7.16 2.58 4.48
N HIS A 38 8.17 1.73 4.29
CA HIS A 38 8.54 1.19 2.99
C HIS A 38 9.16 -0.21 3.14
N SER A 39 9.17 -0.98 2.06
CA SER A 39 9.77 -2.32 2.03
C SER A 39 10.44 -2.63 0.71
N ALA A 40 11.44 -3.51 0.75
CA ALA A 40 12.13 -4.03 -0.41
C ALA A 40 12.48 -5.50 -0.21
N LEU A 41 12.80 -6.19 -1.30
CA LEU A 41 13.32 -7.55 -1.27
C LEU A 41 14.84 -7.50 -1.51
N PHE A 42 15.63 -8.08 -0.63
CA PHE A 42 17.05 -8.25 -0.89
C PHE A 42 17.25 -9.36 -1.93
N ILE A 43 17.84 -9.02 -3.07
CA ILE A 43 18.01 -9.93 -4.22
C ILE A 43 19.44 -10.46 -4.35
N GLY A 44 20.30 -10.18 -3.37
CA GLY A 44 21.69 -10.65 -3.36
C GLY A 44 22.65 -9.69 -4.05
N ARG A 45 23.70 -10.23 -4.66
CA ARG A 45 24.67 -9.46 -5.45
C ARG A 45 24.20 -9.37 -6.89
N HIS A 46 24.32 -8.19 -7.49
CA HIS A 46 23.94 -7.96 -8.88
C HIS A 46 25.03 -7.19 -9.62
N GLY A 47 25.62 -7.82 -10.64
CA GLY A 47 26.70 -7.24 -11.44
C GLY A 47 27.88 -6.72 -10.60
N GLU A 48 28.53 -5.66 -11.10
CA GLU A 48 29.62 -4.96 -10.40
C GLU A 48 29.10 -4.01 -9.31
N THR A 49 27.79 -3.68 -9.32
CA THR A 49 27.11 -2.74 -8.40
C THR A 49 26.99 -3.24 -6.95
N GLY A 50 27.55 -4.41 -6.64
CA GLY A 50 27.57 -4.97 -5.30
C GLY A 50 26.22 -5.55 -4.90
N ARG A 51 25.75 -5.24 -3.69
CA ARG A 51 24.52 -5.80 -3.12
C ARG A 51 23.30 -4.98 -3.55
N ALA A 52 22.25 -5.66 -4.01
CA ALA A 52 21.07 -5.05 -4.60
C ALA A 52 19.76 -5.46 -3.92
N VAL A 53 18.76 -4.62 -4.12
CA VAL A 53 17.38 -4.83 -3.70
C VAL A 53 16.45 -4.66 -4.89
N GLY A 54 15.34 -5.40 -4.90
CA GLY A 54 14.17 -5.08 -5.69
C GLY A 54 13.22 -4.21 -4.87
N GLU A 55 12.83 -3.05 -5.38
CA GLU A 55 11.88 -2.16 -4.69
C GLU A 55 10.98 -1.41 -5.68
N ALA A 56 9.74 -1.14 -5.27
CA ALA A 56 8.82 -0.28 -6.01
C ALA A 56 8.92 1.15 -5.48
N ILE A 57 9.37 2.08 -6.33
CA ILE A 57 9.57 3.51 -6.02
C ILE A 57 8.97 4.37 -7.15
N ARG A 58 9.03 5.69 -7.04
CA ARG A 58 8.43 6.62 -8.02
C ARG A 58 8.79 6.31 -9.48
N GLU A 59 10.02 5.88 -9.75
CA GLU A 59 10.52 5.53 -11.08
C GLU A 59 9.91 4.22 -11.61
N GLY A 60 9.46 3.33 -10.73
CA GLY A 60 9.10 1.97 -11.07
C GLY A 60 9.57 0.95 -10.07
N LEU A 61 9.33 -0.29 -10.44
CA LEU A 61 9.92 -1.45 -9.83
C LEU A 61 11.32 -1.58 -10.41
N VAL A 62 12.31 -1.39 -9.55
CA VAL A 62 13.70 -1.26 -9.96
C VAL A 62 14.59 -2.19 -9.18
N ARG A 63 15.68 -2.60 -9.83
CA ARG A 63 16.88 -3.11 -9.14
C ARG A 63 17.71 -1.90 -8.73
N ARG A 64 18.01 -1.79 -7.44
CA ARG A 64 18.80 -0.68 -6.90
C ARG A 64 19.86 -1.18 -5.94
N GLU A 65 21.00 -0.51 -5.90
CA GLU A 65 22.02 -0.75 -4.89
C GLU A 65 21.46 -0.54 -3.48
N LEU A 66 21.80 -1.46 -2.56
CA LEU A 66 21.33 -1.42 -1.18
C LEU A 66 21.70 -0.11 -0.48
N ALA A 67 22.92 0.41 -0.71
CA ALA A 67 23.38 1.67 -0.13
C ALA A 67 22.50 2.85 -0.60
N ARG A 68 22.17 2.88 -1.89
CA ARG A 68 21.34 3.91 -2.49
C ARG A 68 19.88 3.81 -2.04
N SER A 69 19.34 2.60 -1.86
CA SER A 69 17.98 2.37 -1.35
C SER A 69 17.86 2.80 0.13
N ALA A 70 18.86 2.48 0.95
CA ALA A 70 18.87 2.80 2.38
C ALA A 70 19.28 4.24 2.71
N GLY A 71 19.82 5.00 1.76
CA GLY A 71 20.43 6.32 2.00
C GLY A 71 19.52 7.32 2.72
N ASP A 72 18.23 7.32 2.39
CA ASP A 72 17.25 8.27 2.95
C ASP A 72 16.50 7.71 4.17
N ALA A 73 16.75 6.46 4.57
CA ALA A 73 16.12 5.85 5.72
C ALA A 73 16.82 6.19 7.05
N GLU A 74 16.04 6.39 8.12
CA GLU A 74 16.57 6.53 9.48
C GLU A 74 17.23 5.22 9.92
N TRP A 75 16.60 4.10 9.59
CA TRP A 75 17.18 2.77 9.70
C TRP A 75 16.44 1.80 8.78
N VAL A 76 17.10 0.68 8.49
CA VAL A 76 16.53 -0.46 7.77
C VAL A 76 16.63 -1.68 8.67
N GLU A 77 15.56 -2.46 8.77
CA GLU A 77 15.59 -3.77 9.42
C GLU A 77 15.40 -4.90 8.41
N SER A 78 16.03 -6.04 8.68
CA SER A 78 15.85 -7.26 7.89
C SER A 78 14.91 -8.23 8.61
N ARG A 79 14.02 -8.83 7.84
CA ARG A 79 13.09 -9.89 8.21
C ARG A 79 13.31 -11.11 7.32
N ARG A 80 13.29 -12.31 7.88
CA ARG A 80 13.49 -13.58 7.16
C ARG A 80 12.41 -14.59 7.53
N LEU A 81 12.01 -15.47 6.63
CA LEU A 81 11.12 -16.58 6.97
C LEU A 81 11.70 -17.41 8.14
N LYS A 82 10.88 -17.71 9.14
CA LYS A 82 11.24 -18.56 10.28
C LYS A 82 11.42 -20.01 9.88
N GLU A 83 10.56 -20.46 8.97
CA GLU A 83 10.52 -21.82 8.44
C GLU A 83 10.78 -21.71 6.92
N PRO A 84 12.03 -21.45 6.50
CA PRO A 84 12.33 -21.35 5.09
C PRO A 84 12.21 -22.74 4.43
N PRO A 85 11.70 -22.82 3.18
CA PRO A 85 11.85 -24.02 2.37
C PRO A 85 13.34 -24.29 2.08
N ALA A 86 13.63 -25.43 1.46
CA ALA A 86 15.00 -25.81 1.07
C ALA A 86 15.68 -24.77 0.18
N SER A 87 14.91 -24.06 -0.65
CA SER A 87 15.40 -22.96 -1.48
C SER A 87 14.37 -21.84 -1.63
N LEU A 88 14.86 -20.59 -1.73
CA LEU A 88 14.09 -19.40 -2.09
C LEU A 88 14.24 -19.00 -3.57
N ASP A 89 14.86 -19.85 -4.40
CA ASP A 89 15.01 -19.60 -5.84
C ASP A 89 13.67 -19.23 -6.52
N PRO A 90 12.53 -19.91 -6.23
CA PRO A 90 11.24 -19.51 -6.82
C PRO A 90 10.83 -18.07 -6.49
N VAL A 91 11.15 -17.57 -5.28
CA VAL A 91 10.88 -16.18 -4.89
C VAL A 91 11.80 -15.22 -5.66
N MET A 92 13.06 -15.61 -5.87
CA MET A 92 14.04 -14.81 -6.61
C MET A 92 13.71 -14.75 -8.11
N GLU A 93 13.26 -15.86 -8.69
CA GLU A 93 12.75 -15.93 -10.07
C GLU A 93 11.52 -15.05 -10.24
N GLN A 94 10.57 -15.10 -9.29
CA GLN A 94 9.39 -14.24 -9.33
C GLN A 94 9.75 -12.76 -9.20
N ALA A 95 10.67 -12.41 -8.30
CA ALA A 95 11.20 -11.06 -8.20
C ALA A 95 11.85 -10.62 -9.51
N GLY A 96 12.67 -11.48 -10.13
CA GLY A 96 13.28 -11.27 -11.44
C GLY A 96 12.24 -11.01 -12.51
N HIS A 97 11.18 -11.82 -12.60
CA HIS A 97 10.08 -11.65 -13.54
C HIS A 97 9.45 -10.26 -13.44
N TYR A 98 9.15 -9.80 -12.22
CA TYR A 98 8.60 -8.46 -12.03
C TYR A 98 9.60 -7.36 -12.41
N LEU A 99 10.86 -7.49 -12.00
CA LEU A 99 11.90 -6.48 -12.21
C LEU A 99 12.33 -6.36 -13.69
N ASP A 100 12.42 -7.47 -14.41
CA ASP A 100 12.80 -7.51 -15.84
C ASP A 100 11.70 -6.97 -16.73
N ARG A 101 10.45 -7.14 -16.32
CA ARG A 101 9.33 -6.58 -17.06
C ARG A 101 9.33 -5.06 -17.00
N GLY A 102 9.86 -4.44 -15.94
CA GLY A 102 10.18 -3.01 -15.74
C GLY A 102 9.03 -2.01 -15.94
N GLU A 103 8.30 -2.22 -17.01
CA GLU A 103 6.92 -1.85 -17.23
C GLU A 103 6.02 -2.49 -16.19
N ARG A 104 5.05 -1.69 -15.77
CA ARG A 104 3.81 -2.08 -15.09
C ARG A 104 3.77 -2.00 -13.58
N TYR A 105 4.78 -1.57 -12.83
CA TYR A 105 4.64 -1.55 -11.38
C TYR A 105 5.46 -0.43 -10.77
N ALA A 106 4.82 0.61 -10.24
CA ALA A 106 5.20 1.18 -8.95
C ALA A 106 4.22 2.23 -8.46
N PHE A 107 4.16 2.39 -7.15
CA PHE A 107 3.43 3.46 -6.51
C PHE A 107 4.32 4.43 -5.77
N GLU A 108 3.78 5.64 -5.67
CA GLU A 108 4.16 6.68 -4.75
C GLU A 108 3.63 6.38 -3.33
N GLN A 109 4.33 6.83 -2.30
CA GLN A 109 3.91 6.72 -0.90
C GLN A 109 2.50 7.29 -0.66
N VAL A 110 2.04 8.21 -1.52
CA VAL A 110 0.69 8.80 -1.53
C VAL A 110 -0.40 7.73 -1.73
N LEU A 111 -0.20 6.73 -2.58
CA LEU A 111 -1.22 5.71 -2.78
C LEU A 111 -1.30 4.73 -1.61
N LEU A 112 -0.14 4.32 -1.06
CA LEU A 112 -0.10 3.56 0.18
C LEU A 112 -0.85 4.32 1.28
N LEU A 113 -0.65 5.64 1.38
CA LEU A 113 -1.38 6.51 2.31
C LEU A 113 -2.90 6.53 2.01
N ALA A 114 -3.32 6.61 0.74
CA ALA A 114 -4.73 6.57 0.36
C ALA A 114 -5.42 5.29 0.81
N PHE A 115 -4.83 4.13 0.52
CA PHE A 115 -5.38 2.86 1.00
C PHE A 115 -5.34 2.74 2.53
N LEU A 116 -4.30 3.24 3.19
CA LEU A 116 -4.27 3.29 4.66
C LEU A 116 -5.42 4.14 5.22
N CYS A 117 -5.74 5.28 4.60
CA CYS A 117 -6.88 6.10 4.97
C CYS A 117 -8.21 5.36 4.84
N LEU A 118 -8.34 4.46 3.85
CA LEU A 118 -9.56 3.69 3.59
C LEU A 118 -9.68 2.44 4.46
N THR A 119 -8.56 1.79 4.78
CA THR A 119 -8.52 0.42 5.33
C THR A 119 -8.18 0.36 6.82
N ARG A 120 -7.74 1.46 7.44
CA ARG A 120 -7.37 1.50 8.86
C ARG A 120 -8.38 2.28 9.70
N ASN A 121 -8.37 2.00 11.00
CA ASN A 121 -9.12 2.77 12.00
C ASN A 121 -8.35 4.05 12.36
N LEU A 122 -8.74 5.14 11.72
CA LEU A 122 -8.18 6.48 11.96
C LEU A 122 -8.74 7.09 13.25
N VAL A 123 -7.99 8.02 13.82
CA VAL A 123 -8.41 8.80 14.99
C VAL A 123 -9.17 10.03 14.53
N ASP A 124 -10.30 10.31 15.16
CA ASP A 124 -11.21 11.41 14.86
C ASP A 124 -10.54 12.78 15.07
N SER A 125 -10.69 13.66 14.09
CA SER A 125 -10.15 15.03 14.10
C SER A 125 -10.86 15.87 13.03
N PRO A 126 -11.07 17.19 13.26
CA PRO A 126 -11.58 18.09 12.23
C PRO A 126 -10.71 18.15 10.97
N ALA A 127 -9.39 17.99 11.10
CA ALA A 127 -8.47 17.94 9.96
C ALA A 127 -8.56 16.63 9.16
N LEU A 128 -9.17 15.57 9.72
CA LEU A 128 -9.18 14.24 9.11
C LEU A 128 -9.88 14.22 7.74
N GLY A 129 -11.04 14.88 7.62
CA GLY A 129 -11.77 14.92 6.35
C GLY A 129 -10.95 15.55 5.24
N GLY A 130 -10.24 16.65 5.55
CA GLY A 130 -9.33 17.32 4.63
C GLY A 130 -8.16 16.41 4.21
N LEU A 131 -7.55 15.69 5.16
CA LEU A 131 -6.48 14.73 4.88
C LEU A 131 -6.95 13.61 3.95
N VAL A 132 -8.08 12.97 4.25
CA VAL A 132 -8.60 11.86 3.45
C VAL A 132 -8.90 12.34 2.03
N ARG A 133 -9.61 13.46 1.89
CA ARG A 133 -9.95 14.04 0.59
C ARG A 133 -8.72 14.34 -0.27
N GLU A 134 -7.77 15.09 0.28
CA GLU A 134 -6.55 15.50 -0.43
C GLU A 134 -5.68 14.30 -0.82
N THR A 135 -5.61 13.29 0.06
CA THR A 135 -4.86 12.06 -0.22
C THR A 135 -5.51 11.26 -1.36
N LEU A 136 -6.84 11.13 -1.37
CA LEU A 136 -7.56 10.43 -2.42
C LEU A 136 -7.44 11.15 -3.78
N ASP A 137 -7.53 12.48 -3.77
CA ASP A 137 -7.37 13.29 -4.99
C ASP A 137 -5.96 13.23 -5.55
N ALA A 138 -4.93 13.36 -4.70
CA ALA A 138 -3.54 13.21 -5.12
C ALA A 138 -3.26 11.80 -5.66
N ALA A 139 -3.82 10.77 -5.02
CA ALA A 139 -3.70 9.39 -5.49
C ALA A 139 -4.42 9.16 -6.83
N ALA A 140 -5.60 9.77 -7.04
CA ALA A 140 -6.32 9.71 -8.31
C ALA A 140 -5.51 10.40 -9.43
N GLY A 141 -4.97 11.60 -9.18
CA GLY A 141 -4.12 12.33 -10.12
C GLY A 141 -2.87 11.54 -10.50
N PHE A 142 -2.21 10.90 -9.52
CA PHE A 142 -1.10 10.00 -9.76
C PHE A 142 -1.48 8.81 -10.66
N LEU A 143 -2.60 8.15 -10.38
CA LEU A 143 -3.07 6.99 -11.16
C LEU A 143 -3.39 7.37 -12.62
N LEU A 144 -3.98 8.55 -12.84
CA LEU A 144 -4.25 9.04 -14.20
C LEU A 144 -2.95 9.25 -15.00
N ARG A 145 -1.93 9.90 -14.41
CA ARG A 145 -0.62 10.03 -15.07
C ARG A 145 0.03 8.68 -15.37
N LEU A 146 -0.18 7.70 -14.49
CA LEU A 146 0.37 6.37 -14.67
C LEU A 146 -0.33 5.60 -15.80
N PHE A 147 -1.65 5.76 -15.93
CA PHE A 147 -2.43 5.21 -17.05
C PHE A 147 -1.89 5.70 -18.40
N ASP A 148 -1.56 6.99 -18.52
CA ASP A 148 -1.00 7.57 -19.75
C ASP A 148 0.34 6.93 -20.16
N THR A 149 1.05 6.32 -19.20
CA THR A 149 2.31 5.61 -19.45
C THR A 149 2.14 4.11 -19.70
N GLY A 150 0.90 3.59 -19.71
CA GLY A 150 0.61 2.16 -19.91
C GLY A 150 1.06 1.24 -18.77
N ARG A 151 1.33 1.80 -17.58
CA ARG A 151 1.86 1.06 -16.43
C ARG A 151 0.73 0.68 -15.48
N GLN A 152 0.74 -0.55 -14.98
CA GLN A 152 -0.05 -0.92 -13.80
C GLN A 152 0.64 -0.43 -12.52
N PRO A 153 -0.04 -0.49 -11.38
CA PRO A 153 0.51 0.16 -10.19
C PRO A 153 0.71 -0.93 -9.09
N MET A 154 1.86 -0.97 -8.38
CA MET A 154 2.18 -1.97 -7.31
C MET A 154 2.99 -1.39 -6.15
N ILE A 155 2.61 -1.74 -4.90
CA ILE A 155 3.17 -1.10 -3.67
C ILE A 155 4.46 -1.81 -3.34
N CYS A 156 5.39 -1.08 -2.74
CA CYS A 156 6.62 -1.64 -2.23
C CYS A 156 6.41 -2.92 -1.39
N SER A 157 5.37 -2.96 -0.56
CA SER A 157 5.00 -4.14 0.24
C SER A 157 4.17 -5.16 -0.50
N GLU A 158 3.38 -4.75 -1.49
CA GLU A 158 2.67 -5.67 -2.39
C GLU A 158 3.67 -6.44 -3.26
N PHE A 159 4.67 -5.78 -3.83
CA PHE A 159 5.76 -6.41 -4.59
C PHE A 159 6.42 -7.53 -3.79
N VAL A 160 6.87 -7.21 -2.57
CA VAL A 160 7.50 -8.19 -1.68
C VAL A 160 6.52 -9.33 -1.38
N PHE A 161 5.28 -9.01 -1.03
CA PHE A 161 4.28 -10.01 -0.67
C PHE A 161 3.95 -10.92 -1.85
N ARG A 162 3.79 -10.41 -3.07
CA ARG A 162 3.49 -11.19 -4.27
C ARG A 162 4.65 -12.08 -4.69
N CYS A 163 5.90 -11.61 -4.58
CA CYS A 163 7.08 -12.46 -4.82
C CYS A 163 7.03 -13.73 -3.94
N TYR A 164 6.62 -13.59 -2.68
CA TYR A 164 6.46 -14.72 -1.78
C TYR A 164 5.15 -15.49 -1.97
N GLY A 165 4.02 -14.80 -2.12
CA GLY A 165 2.68 -15.40 -2.15
C GLY A 165 2.41 -16.19 -3.43
N GLU A 166 2.97 -15.75 -4.55
CA GLU A 166 2.82 -16.43 -5.84
C GLU A 166 3.81 -17.59 -5.98
N ALA A 167 5.05 -17.42 -5.48
CA ALA A 167 6.07 -18.47 -5.56
C ALA A 167 5.94 -19.54 -4.45
N LEU A 168 5.52 -19.13 -3.25
CA LEU A 168 5.40 -19.95 -2.05
C LEU A 168 4.10 -19.61 -1.28
N PRO A 169 2.93 -20.06 -1.77
CA PRO A 169 1.64 -19.78 -1.16
C PRO A 169 1.62 -20.11 0.34
N GLY A 170 1.21 -19.15 1.16
CA GLY A 170 1.10 -19.30 2.62
C GLY A 170 2.41 -19.09 3.41
N ALA A 171 3.54 -18.84 2.76
CA ALA A 171 4.82 -18.61 3.45
C ALA A 171 4.80 -17.34 4.33
N ILE A 172 4.17 -16.26 3.86
CA ILE A 172 3.96 -15.04 4.64
C ILE A 172 2.55 -15.03 5.22
N VAL A 173 2.46 -15.14 6.54
CA VAL A 173 1.19 -15.07 7.28
C VAL A 173 1.02 -13.66 7.83
N LEU A 174 0.06 -12.93 7.29
CA LEU A 174 -0.27 -11.57 7.75
C LEU A 174 -1.16 -11.61 8.99
N SER A 175 -0.88 -10.72 9.94
CA SER A 175 -1.60 -10.61 11.21
C SER A 175 -2.85 -9.75 11.09
N VAL A 176 -3.73 -10.01 10.13
CA VAL A 176 -5.09 -9.44 10.12
C VAL A 176 -6.04 -10.48 9.54
N ARG A 177 -6.99 -10.93 10.37
CA ARG A 177 -8.11 -11.78 9.99
C ARG A 177 -9.35 -10.90 9.94
N THR A 178 -10.08 -10.89 8.82
CA THR A 178 -11.51 -10.58 8.78
C THR A 178 -12.15 -11.44 7.67
N PRO A 179 -13.38 -11.96 7.84
CA PRO A 179 -13.96 -12.95 6.92
C PRO A 179 -14.18 -12.37 5.52
N ARG A 180 -13.79 -13.13 4.49
CA ARG A 180 -14.23 -12.88 3.11
C ARG A 180 -15.73 -13.23 3.04
N ALA A 181 -16.53 -12.40 2.37
CA ALA A 181 -17.79 -12.87 1.82
C ALA A 181 -17.44 -13.96 0.79
N LEU A 182 -17.69 -15.22 1.13
CA LEU A 182 -17.48 -16.36 0.24
C LEU A 182 -18.13 -16.08 -1.11
N ARG A 183 -17.31 -16.06 -2.18
CA ARG A 183 -17.86 -16.27 -3.53
C ARG A 183 -18.42 -17.69 -3.55
N SER A 184 -19.66 -17.84 -4.03
CA SER A 184 -20.29 -19.16 -4.12
C SER A 184 -19.44 -20.07 -5.01
N GLY A 185 -18.78 -21.08 -4.42
CA GLY A 185 -18.05 -22.13 -5.14
C GLY A 185 -16.55 -22.32 -4.81
N GLU A 186 -15.89 -21.46 -4.04
CA GLU A 186 -14.45 -21.65 -3.74
C GLU A 186 -14.22 -22.57 -2.52
N LYS A 187 -13.39 -23.62 -2.68
CA LYS A 187 -12.80 -24.44 -1.61
C LYS A 187 -11.29 -24.17 -1.53
N GLY A 188 -10.87 -23.29 -0.62
CA GLY A 188 -9.46 -22.98 -0.30
C GLY A 188 -9.32 -21.62 0.41
N PRO A 189 -8.32 -21.41 1.29
CA PRO A 189 -8.24 -20.17 2.08
C PRO A 189 -7.75 -19.00 1.21
N PRO A 190 -8.47 -17.87 1.12
CA PRO A 190 -7.93 -16.64 0.55
C PRO A 190 -7.04 -15.94 1.57
N ALA A 191 -5.77 -15.74 1.23
CA ALA A 191 -4.81 -14.97 2.02
C ALA A 191 -4.80 -13.52 1.52
N GLY A 192 -5.33 -12.60 2.33
CA GLY A 192 -5.35 -11.16 2.02
C GLY A 192 -6.30 -10.43 2.97
N GLY A 193 -5.77 -9.89 4.07
CA GLY A 193 -6.56 -9.34 5.17
C GLY A 193 -6.31 -7.86 5.40
N GLY A 194 -6.10 -7.05 4.37
CA GLY A 194 -5.69 -5.64 4.50
C GLY A 194 -6.72 -4.70 5.13
N ILE A 195 -8.00 -5.09 5.25
CA ILE A 195 -9.10 -4.19 5.62
C ILE A 195 -9.51 -4.39 7.08
N HIS A 196 -9.35 -3.35 7.91
CA HIS A 196 -9.67 -3.43 9.33
C HIS A 196 -11.18 -3.30 9.59
N PRO A 197 -11.77 -4.09 10.52
CA PRO A 197 -13.14 -3.89 10.97
C PRO A 197 -13.39 -2.48 11.48
N GLY A 198 -14.46 -1.85 11.00
CA GLY A 198 -14.84 -0.48 11.35
C GLY A 198 -14.10 0.63 10.58
N SER A 199 -13.20 0.28 9.65
CA SER A 199 -12.59 1.23 8.70
C SER A 199 -13.63 1.80 7.72
N ALA A 200 -13.27 2.87 7.01
CA ALA A 200 -14.16 3.53 6.06
C ALA A 200 -14.65 2.55 4.97
N LEU A 201 -13.72 1.77 4.41
CA LEU A 201 -14.02 0.81 3.37
C LEU A 201 -14.81 -0.40 3.89
N PHE A 202 -14.51 -0.88 5.11
CA PHE A 202 -15.29 -1.95 5.74
C PHE A 202 -16.76 -1.58 5.90
N ARG A 203 -17.05 -0.37 6.39
CA ARG A 203 -18.43 0.11 6.57
C ARG A 203 -19.16 0.31 5.26
N LEU A 204 -18.44 0.77 4.23
CA LEU A 204 -18.99 0.87 2.89
C LEU A 204 -19.42 -0.53 2.40
N PHE A 205 -18.64 -1.57 2.68
CA PHE A 205 -19.03 -2.95 2.34
C PHE A 205 -20.21 -3.46 3.15
N GLU A 206 -20.25 -3.20 4.46
CA GLU A 206 -21.41 -3.54 5.28
C GLU A 206 -22.70 -2.90 4.75
N ARG A 207 -22.61 -1.67 4.22
CA ARG A 207 -23.74 -0.96 3.60
C ARG A 207 -24.19 -1.55 2.26
N HIS A 208 -23.27 -2.13 1.49
CA HIS A 208 -23.50 -2.62 0.13
C HIS A 208 -23.44 -4.15 -0.01
N GLY A 209 -23.64 -4.89 1.09
CA GLY A 209 -23.35 -6.33 1.25
C GLY A 209 -24.13 -7.35 0.39
N GLY A 210 -24.05 -7.24 -0.94
CA GLY A 210 -24.53 -8.26 -1.89
C GLY A 210 -25.27 -7.66 -3.09
N ALA A 211 -24.51 -7.29 -4.13
CA ALA A 211 -24.92 -6.66 -5.39
C ALA A 211 -25.27 -5.14 -5.30
N PRO A 212 -24.85 -4.34 -6.29
CA PRO A 212 -25.26 -2.95 -6.38
C PRO A 212 -26.71 -2.87 -6.85
N SER A 213 -27.60 -2.38 -6.00
CA SER A 213 -28.88 -1.84 -6.46
C SER A 213 -28.58 -0.58 -7.27
N GLY A 214 -28.66 -0.72 -8.59
CA GLY A 214 -28.85 0.43 -9.46
C GLY A 214 -30.27 0.91 -9.27
N ASP A 215 -30.43 2.03 -8.59
CA ASP A 215 -31.55 2.93 -8.82
C ASP A 215 -31.01 4.35 -8.71
N GLY A 216 -31.23 5.10 -9.79
CA GLY A 216 -30.68 6.42 -9.98
C GLY A 216 -31.44 7.49 -9.22
N ASP A 217 -30.78 8.64 -9.06
CA ASP A 217 -31.42 9.90 -9.37
C ASP A 217 -30.40 10.97 -9.77
N THR A 218 -30.86 11.87 -10.63
CA THR A 218 -30.14 12.77 -11.54
C THR A 218 -29.50 14.02 -10.86
N PRO A 219 -28.76 14.92 -11.57
CA PRO A 219 -27.42 15.37 -11.17
C PRO A 219 -27.38 16.76 -10.51
N ALA A 220 -26.44 16.97 -9.60
CA ALA A 220 -26.04 18.30 -9.14
C ALA A 220 -24.78 18.79 -9.89
N ALA A 221 -24.80 20.07 -10.27
CA ALA A 221 -23.85 20.73 -11.16
C ALA A 221 -22.36 20.59 -10.73
N PRO A 222 -21.42 20.54 -11.69
CA PRO A 222 -20.00 20.37 -11.39
C PRO A 222 -19.44 21.61 -10.69
N LEU A 223 -19.04 21.45 -9.43
CA LEU A 223 -18.13 22.37 -8.78
C LEU A 223 -16.77 22.28 -9.48
N ARG A 224 -16.37 23.39 -10.11
CA ARG A 224 -15.00 23.58 -10.62
C ARG A 224 -14.03 23.56 -9.45
N ALA A 225 -13.26 22.47 -9.34
CA ALA A 225 -12.11 22.41 -8.47
C ALA A 225 -10.89 23.07 -9.14
N PRO A 226 -10.07 23.84 -8.41
CA PRO A 226 -8.77 24.26 -8.91
C PRO A 226 -7.84 23.06 -9.09
N VAL A 227 -6.90 23.19 -10.01
CA VAL A 227 -5.83 22.22 -10.30
C VAL A 227 -4.95 22.05 -9.05
N PRO A 228 -4.74 20.84 -8.49
CA PRO A 228 -3.94 20.70 -7.26
C PRO A 228 -2.45 20.88 -7.53
N ALA A 229 -1.78 21.60 -6.63
CA ALA A 229 -0.33 21.58 -6.46
C ALA A 229 0.04 20.33 -5.66
N GLU A 230 0.23 19.23 -6.37
CA GLU A 230 0.30 17.87 -5.82
C GLU A 230 1.56 17.62 -4.96
N ALA A 231 1.44 16.72 -3.98
CA ALA A 231 2.36 16.44 -2.85
C ALA A 231 2.42 17.48 -1.72
N PHE A 232 2.63 18.77 -2.02
CA PHE A 232 2.75 19.80 -0.96
C PHE A 232 1.45 19.97 -0.16
N ALA A 233 0.30 19.88 -0.84
CA ALA A 233 -1.02 19.96 -0.19
C ALA A 233 -1.28 18.78 0.77
N VAL A 234 -0.94 17.55 0.37
CA VAL A 234 -1.08 16.34 1.22
C VAL A 234 -0.23 16.47 2.48
N GLU A 235 1.01 16.93 2.32
CA GLU A 235 1.92 17.15 3.46
C GLU A 235 1.39 18.17 4.46
N GLN A 236 0.81 19.28 3.99
CA GLN A 236 0.16 20.26 4.87
C GLN A 236 -1.00 19.64 5.66
N ARG A 237 -1.85 18.84 5.00
CA ARG A 237 -2.94 18.14 5.68
C ARG A 237 -2.47 17.10 6.69
N ILE A 238 -1.35 16.43 6.41
CA ILE A 238 -0.71 15.52 7.38
C ILE A 238 -0.31 16.31 8.63
N GLU A 239 0.34 17.48 8.47
CA GLU A 239 0.75 18.29 9.62
C GLU A 239 -0.43 18.78 10.45
N GLU A 240 -1.49 19.25 9.80
CA GLU A 240 -2.72 19.66 10.47
C GLU A 240 -3.33 18.51 11.27
N TYR A 241 -3.43 17.33 10.67
CA TYR A 241 -3.95 16.14 11.33
C TYR A 241 -3.09 15.74 12.55
N VAL A 242 -1.77 15.65 12.38
CA VAL A 242 -0.84 15.29 13.46
C VAL A 242 -0.92 16.30 14.61
N ARG A 243 -0.98 17.60 14.30
CA ARG A 243 -1.12 18.66 15.30
C ARG A 243 -2.43 18.55 16.07
N ASP A 244 -3.53 18.23 15.39
CA ASP A 244 -4.83 18.02 16.02
C ASP A 244 -4.83 16.82 16.97
N LEU A 245 -4.18 15.72 16.59
CA LEU A 245 -4.09 14.52 17.42
C LEU A 245 -3.36 14.75 18.74
N GLN A 246 -2.36 15.64 18.76
CA GLN A 246 -1.61 15.97 19.98
C GLN A 246 -2.46 16.70 21.03
N ARG A 247 -3.59 17.31 20.62
CA ARG A 247 -4.43 18.15 21.47
C ARG A 247 -5.69 17.44 21.95
N ARG A 248 -5.89 16.17 21.59
CA ARG A 248 -7.19 15.49 21.72
C ARG A 248 -7.03 14.10 22.32
N THR A 249 -8.07 13.68 23.06
CA THR A 249 -8.20 12.29 23.48
C THR A 249 -8.50 11.41 22.27
N PRO A 250 -7.74 10.32 22.03
CA PRO A 250 -7.97 9.47 20.88
C PRO A 250 -9.36 8.83 20.88
N LYS A 251 -10.14 9.10 19.84
CA LYS A 251 -11.43 8.46 19.56
C LYS A 251 -11.41 7.92 18.14
N ALA A 252 -11.98 6.73 17.90
CA ALA A 252 -12.07 6.19 16.55
C ALA A 252 -12.97 7.06 15.66
N ALA A 253 -12.48 7.39 14.46
CA ALA A 253 -13.23 8.17 13.49
C ALA A 253 -14.41 7.38 12.92
N ARG A 254 -15.44 8.12 12.50
CA ARG A 254 -16.52 7.58 11.66
C ARG A 254 -16.50 8.28 10.31
N ILE A 255 -15.81 7.67 9.36
CA ILE A 255 -15.67 8.20 8.01
C ILE A 255 -16.80 7.60 7.16
N ASP A 256 -17.66 8.47 6.61
CA ASP A 256 -18.65 8.08 5.61
C ASP A 256 -18.14 8.49 4.22
N LEU A 257 -17.74 7.50 3.42
CA LEU A 257 -17.25 7.72 2.06
C LEU A 257 -18.37 8.18 1.11
N ALA A 258 -19.64 7.99 1.47
CA ALA A 258 -20.78 8.48 0.72
C ALA A 258 -21.21 9.90 1.13
N SER A 259 -20.49 10.55 2.07
CA SER A 259 -20.77 11.94 2.42
C SER A 259 -20.52 12.88 1.23
N PRO A 260 -21.31 13.95 1.05
CA PRO A 260 -21.12 14.91 -0.06
C PRO A 260 -19.71 15.50 -0.11
N GLU A 261 -19.03 15.61 1.03
CA GLU A 261 -17.68 16.16 1.14
C GLU A 261 -16.58 15.22 0.64
N LEU A 262 -16.77 13.90 0.74
CA LEU A 262 -15.76 12.89 0.40
C LEU A 262 -16.09 12.08 -0.85
N ALA A 263 -17.38 11.92 -1.18
CA ALA A 263 -17.84 11.10 -2.30
C ALA A 263 -17.15 11.46 -3.63
N PRO A 264 -17.00 12.75 -4.03
CA PRO A 264 -16.36 13.06 -5.30
C PRO A 264 -14.90 12.60 -5.39
N SER A 265 -14.12 12.75 -4.31
CA SER A 265 -12.71 12.33 -4.28
C SER A 265 -12.59 10.81 -4.22
N PHE A 266 -13.48 10.16 -3.49
CA PHE A 266 -13.56 8.70 -3.42
C PHE A 266 -13.92 8.08 -4.79
N GLU A 267 -14.93 8.60 -5.47
CA GLU A 267 -15.36 8.15 -6.81
C GLU A 267 -14.25 8.36 -7.84
N ARG A 268 -13.61 9.54 -7.85
CA ARG A 268 -12.45 9.81 -8.72
C ARG A 268 -11.33 8.80 -8.48
N PHE A 269 -11.02 8.53 -7.23
CA PHE A 269 -10.00 7.57 -6.86
C PHE A 269 -10.34 6.15 -7.34
N ALA A 270 -11.54 5.65 -7.03
CA ALA A 270 -12.00 4.33 -7.44
C ALA A 270 -12.03 4.18 -8.97
N ALA A 271 -12.56 5.18 -9.69
CA ALA A 271 -12.59 5.18 -11.15
C ALA A 271 -11.19 5.20 -11.77
N SER A 272 -10.28 6.01 -11.23
CA SER A 272 -8.89 6.08 -11.70
C SER A 272 -8.19 4.73 -11.50
N LEU A 273 -8.32 4.14 -10.31
CA LEU A 273 -7.75 2.83 -10.00
C LEU A 273 -8.29 1.73 -10.91
N HIS A 274 -9.59 1.74 -11.17
CA HIS A 274 -10.22 0.80 -12.10
C HIS A 274 -9.65 0.91 -13.51
N ARG A 275 -9.49 2.14 -14.04
CA ARG A 275 -8.91 2.38 -15.36
C ARG A 275 -7.47 1.89 -15.47
N VAL A 276 -6.63 2.10 -14.45
CA VAL A 276 -5.25 1.60 -14.49
C VAL A 276 -5.19 0.07 -14.47
N LYS A 277 -6.15 -0.59 -13.81
CA LYS A 277 -6.21 -2.06 -13.76
C LYS A 277 -6.75 -2.70 -15.04
N HIS A 278 -7.60 -1.99 -15.80
CA HIS A 278 -8.28 -2.53 -16.99
C HIS A 278 -7.92 -1.71 -18.26
N PRO A 279 -7.19 -2.29 -19.24
CA PRO A 279 -6.70 -1.59 -20.43
C PRO A 279 -7.81 -0.99 -21.32
N PRO A 280 -7.46 -0.05 -22.24
CA PRO A 280 -8.42 0.77 -22.97
C PRO A 280 -9.34 -0.05 -23.88
N GLY A 281 -10.65 0.22 -23.75
CA GLY A 281 -11.74 -0.47 -24.46
C GLY A 281 -13.04 -0.48 -23.66
N THR A 282 -12.96 -0.26 -22.34
CA THR A 282 -14.11 -0.16 -21.45
C THR A 282 -14.72 1.25 -21.51
N ALA A 283 -16.03 1.30 -21.78
CA ALA A 283 -16.84 2.51 -21.67
C ALA A 283 -16.81 3.08 -20.24
N ALA A 284 -17.46 4.24 -20.02
CA ALA A 284 -17.65 4.78 -18.67
C ALA A 284 -18.17 3.67 -17.73
N VAL A 285 -17.35 3.32 -16.74
CA VAL A 285 -17.60 2.19 -15.85
C VAL A 285 -18.65 2.61 -14.82
N PRO A 286 -19.73 1.83 -14.60
CA PRO A 286 -20.69 2.10 -13.55
C PRO A 286 -20.00 2.25 -12.18
N PRO A 287 -20.43 3.18 -11.32
CA PRO A 287 -19.79 3.41 -10.01
C PRO A 287 -19.60 2.14 -9.17
N ALA A 288 -20.53 1.19 -9.28
CA ALA A 288 -20.47 -0.08 -8.59
C ALA A 288 -19.31 -0.99 -9.03
N GLU A 289 -18.96 -0.98 -10.31
CA GLU A 289 -17.87 -1.78 -10.86
C GLU A 289 -16.52 -1.17 -10.51
N ALA A 290 -16.41 0.17 -10.53
CA ALA A 290 -15.25 0.88 -10.00
C ALA A 290 -15.02 0.59 -8.51
N LEU A 291 -16.10 0.53 -7.72
CA LEU A 291 -16.05 0.13 -6.31
C LEU A 291 -15.61 -1.33 -6.15
N GLY A 292 -16.10 -2.24 -7.01
CA GLY A 292 -15.67 -3.64 -7.07
C GLY A 292 -14.15 -3.78 -7.26
N GLY A 293 -13.58 -3.06 -8.23
CA GLY A 293 -12.13 -3.06 -8.48
C GLY A 293 -11.30 -2.51 -7.30
N LEU A 294 -11.85 -1.55 -6.55
CA LEU A 294 -11.23 -1.06 -5.32
C LEU A 294 -11.23 -2.12 -4.21
N VAL A 295 -12.31 -2.91 -4.08
CA VAL A 295 -12.39 -4.01 -3.11
C VAL A 295 -11.31 -5.03 -3.37
N GLU A 296 -11.16 -5.44 -4.63
CA GLU A 296 -10.15 -6.41 -5.03
C GLU A 296 -8.75 -5.85 -4.76
N ALA A 297 -8.50 -4.57 -5.10
CA ALA A 297 -7.24 -3.91 -4.79
C ALA A 297 -6.93 -3.86 -3.28
N ALA A 298 -7.94 -3.58 -2.46
CA ALA A 298 -7.77 -3.48 -1.02
C ALA A 298 -7.67 -4.85 -0.31
N ALA A 299 -8.19 -5.92 -0.93
CA ALA A 299 -8.05 -7.28 -0.43
C ALA A 299 -6.60 -7.78 -0.53
N ASP A 300 -5.94 -7.45 -1.65
CA ASP A 300 -4.52 -7.79 -1.90
C ASP A 300 -3.55 -6.75 -1.30
N PHE A 301 -4.08 -5.73 -0.63
CA PHE A 301 -3.28 -4.66 -0.07
C PHE A 301 -2.54 -5.12 1.19
N VAL A 302 -1.21 -5.13 1.08
CA VAL A 302 -0.29 -5.45 2.17
C VAL A 302 0.52 -4.21 2.50
N THR A 303 0.63 -3.86 3.78
CA THR A 303 1.44 -2.72 4.23
C THR A 303 2.82 -3.16 4.72
N PRO A 304 3.82 -2.25 4.77
CA PRO A 304 5.10 -2.53 5.42
C PRO A 304 4.95 -2.94 6.89
N GLY A 305 3.96 -2.40 7.61
CA GLY A 305 3.69 -2.80 8.99
C GLY A 305 3.09 -4.20 9.11
N ASP A 306 2.31 -4.66 8.13
CA ASP A 306 1.80 -6.04 8.11
C ASP A 306 2.95 -7.04 7.95
N LEU A 307 3.92 -6.74 7.10
CA LEU A 307 5.17 -7.50 7.00
C LEU A 307 5.97 -7.42 8.31
N GLN A 308 6.06 -6.24 8.94
CA GLN A 308 6.76 -6.05 10.22
C GLN A 308 6.15 -6.90 11.36
N ARG A 309 4.82 -7.05 11.38
CA ARG A 309 4.04 -7.78 12.38
C ARG A 309 3.77 -9.24 12.01
N SER A 310 4.22 -9.69 10.83
CA SER A 310 3.99 -11.06 10.38
C SER A 310 4.65 -12.06 11.33
N ARG A 311 3.90 -13.09 11.71
CA ARG A 311 4.39 -14.12 12.64
C ARG A 311 5.31 -15.13 11.97
N SER A 312 5.23 -15.29 10.65
CA SER A 312 6.12 -16.19 9.91
C SER A 312 7.48 -15.56 9.59
N LEU A 313 7.65 -14.27 9.88
CA LEU A 313 8.91 -13.55 9.69
C LEU A 313 9.65 -13.34 11.02
N ALA A 314 10.92 -13.75 11.06
CA ALA A 314 11.88 -13.48 12.14
C ALA A 314 12.52 -12.12 11.96
N PHE A 315 12.76 -11.41 13.06
CA PHE A 315 13.61 -10.22 13.06
C PHE A 315 15.09 -10.61 13.07
N CYS A 316 15.81 -10.27 12.01
CA CYS A 316 17.23 -10.58 11.86
C CYS A 316 18.13 -9.50 12.48
N GLY A 317 17.68 -8.24 12.45
CA GLY A 317 18.38 -7.10 13.02
C GLY A 317 18.19 -5.83 12.19
N LYS A 318 18.72 -4.71 12.69
CA LYS A 318 18.83 -3.45 11.96
C LYS A 318 20.16 -3.40 11.22
N LEU A 319 20.14 -2.98 9.95
CA LEU A 319 21.34 -2.94 9.12
C LEU A 319 22.35 -1.92 9.64
N LYS A 320 23.59 -2.35 9.77
CA LYS A 320 24.74 -1.46 9.90
C LYS A 320 25.26 -1.11 8.51
N MET A 321 24.87 0.07 8.02
CA MET A 321 25.29 0.57 6.71
C MET A 321 26.72 1.13 6.71
N LYS A 322 27.34 1.27 7.89
CA LYS A 322 28.76 1.61 8.07
C LYS A 322 29.48 0.47 8.79
N GLU A 323 30.59 0.03 8.23
CA GLU A 323 31.72 -0.53 8.99
C GLU A 323 32.65 0.61 9.38
#